data_AF-A0A847L2I3-F1
#
_entry.id   AF-A0A847L2I3-F1
#
_cell.length_a   1.000
_cell.length_b   1.000
_cell.length_c   1.000
_cell.angle_alpha   90.00
_cell.angle_beta   90.00
_cell.angle_gamma   90.00
#
_symmetry.space_group_name_H-M   'P 1'
#
loop_
_entity.id
_entity.type
_entity.pdbx_description
1 polymer ?
#
loop_
_entity_poly.entity_id
_entity_poly.type
_entity_poly.pdbx_seq_one_letter_code
_entity_poly.pdbx_strand_id
1 'polypeptide(L)'
;MIIPILSLLSMGVFSQVYNLQTVYEYGQMSFYLSHWKVIDSPTDSTEYDTFSLWGYQRYGESWVDNAYEVEYFKGNAKDTFRFLNELIIFRKRYNDKNKYVAYIQGVKVKTQYLWKRQLLLVFDKEGKVAVVLDEKMNTAMLDNFVQYCKKNNIAYQ
;
A
#
# COMPACT_ATOMS: atom_id res chain seq x y z
N MET A 1 19.93 -22.10 -44.53
CA MET A 1 20.25 -21.79 -43.12
C MET A 1 19.42 -20.57 -42.74
N ILE A 2 18.39 -20.79 -41.93
CA ILE A 2 17.35 -19.80 -41.59
C ILE A 2 17.79 -19.08 -40.31
N ILE A 3 17.81 -17.74 -40.31
CA ILE A 3 17.62 -16.76 -39.23
C ILE A 3 17.87 -15.40 -39.93
N PRO A 4 16.89 -14.46 -40.00
CA PRO A 4 16.40 -13.77 -38.81
C PRO A 4 14.92 -13.38 -38.89
N ILE A 5 14.06 -14.08 -38.16
CA ILE A 5 12.71 -13.58 -37.80
C ILE A 5 12.64 -13.27 -36.29
N LEU A 6 13.62 -13.72 -35.49
CA LEU A 6 13.64 -13.49 -34.04
C LEU A 6 14.00 -12.06 -33.60
N SER A 7 14.59 -11.22 -34.46
CA SER A 7 15.00 -9.86 -34.09
C SER A 7 13.92 -8.79 -34.29
N LEU A 8 12.78 -9.14 -34.90
CA LEU A 8 11.64 -8.22 -35.05
C LEU A 8 10.66 -8.27 -33.86
N LEU A 9 10.80 -9.24 -32.96
CA LEU A 9 9.93 -9.38 -31.79
C LEU A 9 10.50 -8.70 -30.52
N SER A 10 11.72 -8.14 -30.57
CA SER A 10 12.43 -7.68 -29.37
C SER A 10 12.46 -6.16 -29.16
N MET A 11 11.64 -5.36 -29.85
CA MET A 11 11.63 -3.90 -29.67
C MET A 11 10.22 -3.32 -29.54
N GLY A 12 9.41 -3.94 -28.69
CA GLY A 12 8.30 -3.26 -28.04
C GLY A 12 8.67 -3.06 -26.57
N VAL A 13 9.63 -2.20 -26.28
CA VAL A 13 9.80 -1.70 -24.90
C VAL A 13 8.61 -0.79 -24.64
N PHE A 14 7.46 -1.38 -24.32
CA PHE A 14 6.31 -0.66 -23.81
C PHE A 14 6.70 -0.16 -22.43
N SER A 15 7.36 0.99 -22.38
CA SER A 15 7.47 1.78 -21.18
C SER A 15 6.06 2.26 -20.85
N GLN A 16 5.30 1.47 -20.08
CA GLN A 16 4.02 1.93 -19.54
C GLN A 16 4.32 3.09 -18.60
N VAL A 17 3.87 4.29 -18.97
CA VAL A 17 3.99 5.47 -18.13
C VAL A 17 2.82 5.47 -17.16
N TYR A 18 3.12 5.56 -15.86
CA TYR A 18 2.12 5.64 -14.80
C TYR A 18 2.05 7.05 -14.23
N ASN A 19 0.85 7.54 -14.00
CA ASN A 19 0.58 8.69 -13.15
C ASN A 19 0.35 8.19 -11.72
N LEU A 20 1.23 8.59 -10.80
CA LEU A 20 1.11 8.28 -9.38
C LEU A 20 0.21 9.33 -8.71
N GLN A 21 -0.99 8.94 -8.31
CA GLN A 21 -1.94 9.83 -7.64
C GLN A 21 -2.07 9.47 -6.16
N THR A 22 -1.86 10.45 -5.27
CA THR A 22 -2.13 10.27 -3.84
C THR A 22 -3.64 10.17 -3.60
N VAL A 23 -4.08 9.06 -3.02
CA VAL A 23 -5.47 8.77 -2.64
C VAL A 23 -5.74 9.20 -1.20
N TYR A 24 -4.76 8.99 -0.33
CA TYR A 24 -4.83 9.35 1.08
C TYR A 24 -3.42 9.62 1.61
N GLU A 25 -3.27 10.65 2.43
CA GLU A 25 -2.03 10.98 3.13
C GLU A 25 -2.36 11.41 4.57
N TYR A 26 -1.53 11.01 5.53
CA TYR A 26 -1.69 11.40 6.93
C TYR A 26 -0.46 12.13 7.48
N GLY A 27 -0.66 13.40 7.85
CA GLY A 27 0.43 14.27 8.33
C GLY A 27 1.44 14.59 7.21
N GLN A 28 2.52 15.30 7.54
CA GLN A 28 3.49 15.72 6.53
C GLN A 28 4.44 14.60 6.06
N MET A 29 4.61 13.48 6.78
CA MET A 29 5.58 12.41 6.41
C MET A 29 5.32 11.03 7.06
N SER A 30 4.07 10.63 7.35
CA SER A 30 3.84 9.40 8.14
C SER A 30 3.61 8.15 7.29
N PHE A 31 2.73 8.24 6.29
CA PHE A 31 2.36 7.17 5.35
C PHE A 31 1.31 7.71 4.36
N TYR A 32 1.20 7.06 3.21
CA TYR A 32 0.17 7.40 2.22
C TYR A 32 -0.23 6.19 1.36
N LEU A 33 -1.38 6.33 0.71
CA LEU A 33 -1.93 5.41 -0.28
C LEU A 33 -1.87 6.10 -1.64
N SER A 34 -1.28 5.45 -2.63
CA SER A 34 -1.23 5.94 -4.01
C SER A 34 -1.93 5.00 -4.98
N HIS A 35 -2.46 5.57 -6.06
CA HIS A 35 -2.98 4.86 -7.22
C HIS A 35 -2.05 5.06 -8.40
N TRP A 36 -1.63 3.96 -9.02
CA TRP A 36 -0.81 3.92 -10.23
C TRP A 36 -1.72 3.81 -11.44
N LYS A 37 -2.06 4.95 -12.03
CA LYS A 37 -2.92 5.00 -13.22
C LYS A 37 -2.08 4.96 -14.48
N VAL A 38 -2.33 4.02 -15.39
CA VAL A 38 -1.67 3.98 -16.70
C VAL A 38 -2.10 5.19 -17.53
N ILE A 39 -1.13 5.92 -18.11
CA ILE A 39 -1.39 7.13 -18.91
C ILE A 39 -1.76 6.78 -20.36
N ASP A 40 -1.05 5.82 -20.95
CA ASP A 40 -1.16 5.47 -22.39
C ASP A 40 -1.65 4.04 -22.59
N SER A 41 -2.83 3.71 -22.05
CA SER A 41 -3.48 2.43 -22.35
C SER A 41 -4.37 2.60 -23.60
N PRO A 42 -4.20 1.79 -24.66
CA PRO A 42 -5.06 1.83 -25.86
C PRO A 42 -6.53 1.47 -25.59
N THR A 43 -6.81 0.97 -24.38
CA THR A 43 -8.14 0.60 -23.89
C THR A 43 -8.37 1.23 -22.53
N ASP A 44 -9.60 1.68 -22.26
CA ASP A 44 -10.17 2.12 -20.97
C ASP A 44 -10.14 1.01 -19.88
N SER A 45 -9.17 0.10 -19.94
CA SER A 45 -9.02 -1.03 -19.05
C SER A 45 -8.40 -0.57 -17.74
N THR A 46 -9.22 -0.54 -16.69
CA THR A 46 -8.82 -0.53 -15.26
C THR A 46 -8.03 -1.79 -14.85
N GLU A 47 -7.73 -2.68 -15.79
CA GLU A 47 -7.02 -3.96 -15.61
C GLU A 47 -5.62 -3.81 -14.99
N TYR A 48 -5.05 -2.60 -15.03
CA TYR A 48 -3.73 -2.29 -14.48
C TYR A 48 -3.76 -1.33 -13.28
N ASP A 49 -4.95 -0.98 -12.77
CA ASP A 49 -5.10 -0.07 -11.63
C ASP A 49 -4.52 -0.73 -10.37
N THR A 50 -3.30 -0.30 -10.03
CA THR A 50 -2.57 -0.80 -8.88
C THR A 50 -2.53 0.26 -7.81
N PHE A 51 -2.63 -0.15 -6.56
CA PHE A 51 -2.49 0.71 -5.41
C PHE A 51 -1.27 0.29 -4.60
N SER A 52 -0.57 1.28 -4.04
CA SER A 52 0.55 1.06 -3.14
C SER A 52 0.35 1.80 -1.84
N LEU A 53 0.70 1.14 -0.75
CA LEU A 53 0.76 1.72 0.57
C LEU A 53 2.21 1.92 0.97
N TRP A 54 2.50 3.15 1.34
CA TRP A 54 3.84 3.63 1.60
C TRP A 54 3.96 4.09 3.04
N GLY A 55 5.09 3.78 3.65
CA GLY A 55 5.48 4.28 4.95
C GLY A 55 6.92 4.79 4.90
N TYR A 56 7.48 5.07 6.06
CA TYR A 56 8.85 5.56 6.17
C TYR A 56 9.61 4.79 7.23
N GLN A 57 10.80 4.34 6.86
CA GLN A 57 11.74 3.73 7.79
C GLN A 57 12.82 4.71 8.18
N ARG A 58 13.39 4.52 9.37
CA ARG A 58 14.55 5.29 9.84
C ARG A 58 15.80 4.44 9.76
N TYR A 59 16.88 5.03 9.25
CA TYR A 59 18.24 4.59 9.56
C TYR A 59 18.82 5.44 10.70
N GLY A 60 19.02 4.84 11.87
CA GLY A 60 19.64 5.50 13.04
C GLY A 60 18.69 6.36 13.89
N GLU A 61 19.25 7.28 14.67
CA GLU A 61 18.52 8.08 15.68
C GLU A 61 18.05 9.47 15.20
N SER A 62 18.49 9.96 14.04
CA SER A 62 18.08 11.29 13.51
C SER A 62 16.78 11.21 12.71
N TRP A 63 15.82 12.09 13.03
CA TRP A 63 14.55 12.25 12.31
C TRP A 63 14.68 13.02 10.98
N VAL A 64 15.80 13.72 10.76
CA VAL A 64 15.90 14.75 9.72
C VAL A 64 16.62 14.23 8.47
N ASP A 65 17.56 13.29 8.61
CA ASP A 65 18.51 13.01 7.53
C ASP A 65 18.40 11.62 6.88
N ASN A 66 17.69 10.66 7.50
CA ASN A 66 17.79 9.24 7.12
C ASN A 66 16.45 8.49 7.05
N ALA A 67 15.33 9.20 6.90
CA ALA A 67 14.05 8.54 6.65
C ALA A 67 13.91 8.23 5.16
N TYR A 68 13.72 6.96 4.79
CA TYR A 68 13.43 6.58 3.41
C TYR A 68 12.05 5.96 3.29
N GLU A 69 11.41 6.29 2.18
CA GLU A 69 10.09 5.78 1.82
C GLU A 69 10.17 4.29 1.48
N VAL A 70 9.19 3.52 1.96
CA VAL A 70 9.11 2.09 1.70
C VAL A 70 7.69 1.68 1.32
N GLU A 71 7.57 0.87 0.27
CA GLU A 71 6.31 0.21 -0.09
C GLU A 71 6.12 -1.03 0.79
N TYR A 72 5.13 -0.99 1.70
CA TYR A 72 4.83 -2.14 2.56
C TYR A 72 3.69 -3.01 2.04
N PHE A 73 2.91 -2.52 1.06
CA PHE A 73 1.88 -3.30 0.40
C PHE A 73 1.62 -2.77 -1.01
N LYS A 74 1.36 -3.68 -1.96
CA LYS A 74 0.95 -3.37 -3.34
C LYS A 74 -0.10 -4.38 -3.79
N GLY A 75 -1.16 -3.90 -4.44
CA GLY A 75 -2.22 -4.77 -4.97
C GLY A 75 -3.21 -4.03 -5.85
N ASN A 76 -4.07 -4.77 -6.56
CA ASN A 76 -5.21 -4.18 -7.25
C ASN A 76 -6.23 -3.62 -6.24
N ALA A 77 -7.30 -3.00 -6.74
CA ALA A 77 -8.34 -2.41 -5.89
C ALA A 77 -8.98 -3.42 -4.90
N LYS A 78 -9.25 -4.66 -5.34
CA LYS A 78 -9.86 -5.70 -4.50
C LYS A 78 -8.91 -6.17 -3.39
N ASP A 79 -7.65 -6.42 -3.73
CA ASP A 79 -6.62 -6.82 -2.78
C ASP A 79 -6.34 -5.70 -1.77
N THR A 80 -6.39 -4.44 -2.22
CA THR A 80 -6.22 -3.26 -1.36
C THR A 80 -7.39 -3.10 -0.42
N PHE A 81 -8.63 -3.22 -0.90
CA PHE A 81 -9.82 -3.21 -0.05
C PHE A 81 -9.75 -4.30 1.03
N ARG A 82 -9.44 -5.53 0.62
CA ARG A 82 -9.31 -6.66 1.55
C ARG A 82 -8.24 -6.38 2.59
N PHE A 83 -7.05 -5.91 2.18
CA PHE A 83 -5.95 -5.63 3.10
C PHE A 83 -6.31 -4.57 4.14
N LEU A 84 -6.87 -3.45 3.70
CA LEU A 84 -7.30 -2.35 4.58
C LEU A 84 -8.38 -2.79 5.57
N ASN A 85 -9.36 -3.57 5.09
CA ASN A 85 -10.42 -4.09 5.93
C ASN A 85 -9.91 -5.14 6.93
N GLU A 86 -9.01 -6.03 6.52
CA GLU A 86 -8.40 -7.04 7.38
C GLU A 86 -7.54 -6.41 8.49
N LEU A 87 -6.88 -5.27 8.24
CA LEU A 87 -6.18 -4.51 9.30
C LEU A 87 -7.16 -4.03 10.39
N ILE A 88 -8.35 -3.56 10.01
CA ILE A 88 -9.40 -3.13 10.95
C ILE A 88 -9.94 -4.33 11.74
N ILE A 89 -10.22 -5.46 11.05
CA ILE A 89 -10.70 -6.69 11.68
C ILE A 89 -9.66 -7.23 12.66
N PHE A 90 -8.38 -7.26 12.26
CA PHE A 90 -7.26 -7.70 13.09
C PHE A 90 -7.16 -6.87 14.37
N ARG A 91 -7.19 -5.53 14.27
CA ARG A 91 -7.24 -4.63 15.43
C ARG A 91 -8.38 -4.99 16.37
N LYS A 92 -9.61 -5.09 15.84
CA LYS A 92 -10.81 -5.37 16.65
C LYS A 92 -10.73 -6.73 17.35
N ARG A 93 -10.28 -7.77 16.64
CA ARG A 93 -10.17 -9.13 17.17
C ARG A 93 -9.15 -9.23 18.31
N TYR A 94 -8.06 -8.48 18.23
CA TYR A 94 -6.97 -8.54 19.20
C TYR A 94 -6.88 -7.26 20.04
N ASN A 95 -8.01 -6.58 20.27
CA ASN A 95 -8.11 -5.30 21.00
C ASN A 95 -7.80 -5.38 22.51
N ASP A 96 -7.47 -6.56 23.02
CA ASP A 96 -7.04 -6.81 24.39
C ASP A 96 -5.62 -7.41 24.42
N LYS A 97 -5.05 -7.74 23.26
CA LYS A 97 -3.72 -8.36 23.14
C LYS A 97 -2.67 -7.33 22.80
N ASN A 98 -1.60 -7.31 23.57
CA ASN A 98 -0.40 -6.55 23.27
C ASN A 98 0.66 -7.46 22.62
N LYS A 99 1.39 -6.94 21.63
CA LYS A 99 2.45 -7.66 20.90
C LYS A 99 1.99 -8.90 20.14
N TYR A 100 0.70 -9.03 19.81
CA TYR A 100 0.22 -10.13 18.97
C TYR A 100 0.62 -9.89 17.52
N VAL A 101 1.08 -10.94 16.83
CA VAL A 101 1.62 -10.87 15.46
C VAL A 101 0.76 -11.73 14.53
N ALA A 102 0.49 -11.21 13.33
CA ALA A 102 -0.11 -11.96 12.24
C ALA A 102 0.49 -11.54 10.89
N TYR A 103 0.11 -12.26 9.84
CA TYR A 103 0.42 -11.94 8.45
C TYR A 103 -0.88 -11.74 7.71
N ILE A 104 -1.07 -10.54 7.17
CA ILE A 104 -2.25 -10.16 6.38
C ILE A 104 -1.77 -9.99 4.94
N GLN A 105 -2.21 -10.87 4.04
CA GLN A 105 -1.73 -10.91 2.65
C GLN A 105 -0.20 -10.88 2.52
N GLY A 106 0.49 -11.61 3.39
CA GLY A 106 1.96 -11.68 3.42
C GLY A 106 2.65 -10.52 4.14
N VAL A 107 1.93 -9.46 4.52
CA VAL A 107 2.47 -8.34 5.29
C VAL A 107 2.38 -8.63 6.78
N LYS A 108 3.51 -8.54 7.47
CA LYS A 108 3.56 -8.72 8.93
C LYS A 108 2.93 -7.53 9.63
N VAL A 109 2.04 -7.82 10.58
CA VAL A 109 1.35 -6.83 11.41
C VAL A 109 1.47 -7.22 12.88
N LYS A 110 1.58 -6.22 13.76
CA LYS A 110 1.71 -6.44 15.21
C LYS A 110 0.90 -5.44 16.02
N THR A 111 0.17 -5.89 17.03
CA THR A 111 -0.47 -4.99 18.00
C THR A 111 0.57 -4.43 19.00
N GLN A 112 0.43 -3.17 19.39
CA GLN A 112 1.29 -2.54 20.40
C GLN A 112 0.47 -1.55 21.23
N TYR A 113 0.52 -1.66 22.56
CA TYR A 113 -0.08 -0.67 23.45
C TYR A 113 0.92 0.42 23.81
N LEU A 114 0.47 1.66 23.71
CA LEU A 114 1.13 2.84 24.25
C LEU A 114 0.08 3.68 24.99
N TRP A 115 0.28 3.90 26.28
CA TRP A 115 -0.60 4.74 27.12
C TRP A 115 -2.10 4.38 26.98
N LYS A 116 -2.42 3.07 27.06
CA LYS A 116 -3.78 2.50 26.87
C LYS A 116 -4.37 2.61 25.46
N ARG A 117 -3.65 3.21 24.50
CA ARG A 117 -4.03 3.22 23.10
C ARG A 117 -3.41 2.05 22.36
N GLN A 118 -4.23 1.29 21.64
CA GLN A 118 -3.70 0.25 20.74
C GLN A 118 -3.25 0.87 19.42
N LEU A 119 -2.03 0.54 19.03
CA LEU A 119 -1.42 0.83 17.75
C LEU A 119 -1.21 -0.48 16.98
N LEU A 120 -1.21 -0.39 15.66
CA LEU A 120 -0.76 -1.46 14.77
C LEU A 120 0.59 -1.05 14.17
N LEU A 121 1.60 -1.89 14.37
CA LEU A 121 2.86 -1.80 13.66
C LEU A 121 2.74 -2.65 12.40
N VAL A 122 2.89 -2.04 11.23
CA VAL A 122 2.91 -2.74 9.94
C VAL A 122 4.33 -2.73 9.44
N PHE A 123 4.80 -3.89 9.00
CA PHE A 123 6.20 -4.10 8.61
C PHE A 123 6.33 -4.17 7.10
N ASP A 124 7.48 -3.75 6.61
CA ASP A 124 7.87 -3.92 5.21
C ASP A 124 8.41 -5.34 4.93
N LYS A 125 8.95 -5.53 3.72
CA LYS A 125 9.59 -6.77 3.28
C LYS A 125 10.90 -7.07 4.01
N GLU A 126 11.61 -6.07 4.52
CA GLU A 126 12.82 -6.26 5.35
C GLU A 126 12.49 -6.59 6.81
N GLY A 127 11.22 -6.62 7.20
CA GLY A 127 10.79 -6.90 8.56
C GLY A 127 11.04 -5.75 9.55
N LYS A 128 11.18 -4.52 9.03
CA LYS A 128 11.25 -3.27 9.80
C LYS A 128 9.88 -2.61 9.81
N VAL A 129 9.59 -1.81 10.83
CA VAL A 129 8.30 -1.11 10.93
C VAL A 129 8.25 -0.02 9.86
N ALA A 130 7.33 -0.16 8.92
CA ALA A 130 7.06 0.82 7.86
C ALA A 130 6.09 1.90 8.33
N VAL A 131 5.08 1.52 9.10
CA VAL A 131 4.06 2.46 9.59
C VAL A 131 3.48 2.02 10.94
N VAL A 132 3.10 3.02 11.73
CA VAL A 132 2.35 2.87 12.98
C VAL A 132 0.96 3.46 12.79
N LEU A 133 -0.07 2.62 12.85
CA LEU A 133 -1.45 3.00 12.60
C LEU A 133 -2.24 3.02 13.90
N ASP A 134 -3.01 4.08 14.11
CA ASP A 134 -4.11 4.08 15.08
C ASP A 134 -5.46 3.74 14.40
N GLU A 135 -6.53 3.65 15.18
CA GLU A 135 -7.85 3.26 14.65
C GLU A 135 -8.42 4.31 13.68
N LYS A 136 -8.21 5.59 14.00
CA LYS A 136 -8.68 6.71 13.19
C LYS A 136 -7.97 6.73 11.85
N MET A 137 -6.66 6.50 11.84
CA MET A 137 -5.84 6.40 10.64
C MET A 137 -6.31 5.26 9.73
N ASN A 138 -6.47 4.04 10.27
CA ASN A 138 -6.92 2.88 9.49
C ASN A 138 -8.29 3.11 8.85
N THR A 139 -9.26 3.57 9.63
CA THR A 139 -10.62 3.78 9.15
C THR A 139 -10.67 4.89 8.12
N ALA A 140 -9.99 6.02 8.36
CA ALA A 140 -9.93 7.13 7.41
C ALA A 140 -9.27 6.71 6.08
N MET A 141 -8.23 5.88 6.12
CA MET A 141 -7.58 5.37 4.91
C MET A 141 -8.54 4.49 4.09
N LEU A 142 -9.25 3.55 4.74
CA LEU A 142 -10.26 2.73 4.06
C LEU A 142 -11.39 3.57 3.46
N ASP A 143 -11.90 4.54 4.21
CA ASP A 143 -12.98 5.41 3.75
C ASP A 143 -12.55 6.24 2.53
N ASN A 144 -11.35 6.84 2.56
CA ASN A 144 -10.82 7.60 1.43
C ASN A 144 -10.58 6.72 0.20
N PHE A 145 -10.04 5.51 0.40
CA PHE A 145 -9.91 4.52 -0.68
C PHE A 145 -11.25 4.19 -1.32
N VAL A 146 -12.28 3.89 -0.52
CA VAL A 146 -13.63 3.57 -1.02
C VAL A 146 -14.22 4.75 -1.80
N GLN A 147 -14.11 5.97 -1.27
CA GLN A 147 -14.60 7.16 -1.97
C GLN A 147 -13.85 7.42 -3.27
N TYR A 148 -12.54 7.23 -3.28
CA TYR A 148 -11.72 7.35 -4.49
C TYR A 148 -12.14 6.33 -5.55
N CYS A 149 -12.30 5.06 -5.19
CA CYS A 149 -12.72 4.03 -6.13
C CYS A 149 -14.12 4.31 -6.69
N LYS A 150 -15.08 4.73 -5.85
CA LYS A 150 -16.42 5.14 -6.30
C LYS A 150 -16.38 6.32 -7.28
N LYS A 151 -15.60 7.36 -6.96
CA LYS A 151 -15.45 8.55 -7.80
C LYS A 151 -14.86 8.23 -9.18
N ASN A 152 -13.96 7.25 -9.24
CA ASN A 152 -13.25 6.88 -10.46
C ASN A 152 -13.81 5.62 -11.15
N ASN A 153 -14.96 5.09 -10.70
CA ASN A 153 -15.58 3.86 -11.21
C ASN A 153 -14.64 2.63 -11.18
N ILE A 154 -13.78 2.53 -10.16
CA ILE A 154 -12.86 1.39 -9.98
C ILE A 154 -13.57 0.32 -9.14
N ALA A 155 -13.66 -0.90 -9.65
CA ALA A 155 -14.25 -2.02 -8.94
C ALA A 155 -13.32 -2.54 -7.83
N TYR A 156 -13.76 -2.48 -6.58
CA TYR A 156 -12.92 -2.79 -5.40
C TYR A 156 -13.50 -3.88 -4.48
N GLN A 157 -14.68 -4.44 -4.79
CA GLN A 157 -15.34 -5.52 -4.05
C GLN A 157 -15.50 -6.76 -4.93
#